data_AF-A0A4Y4BWQ5-F1
#
_entry.id   AF-A0A4Y4BWQ5-F1
#
_cell.length_a   1.000
_cell.length_b   1.000
_cell.length_c   1.000
_cell.angle_alpha   90.00
_cell.angle_beta   90.00
_cell.angle_gamma   90.00
#
_symmetry.space_group_name_H-M   'P 1'
#
loop_
_entity.id
_entity.type
_entity.pdbx_description
1 polymer ?
#
loop_
_entity_poly.entity_id
_entity_poly.type
_entity_poly.pdbx_seq_one_letter_code
_entity_poly.pdbx_strand_id
1 'polypeptide(L)' 'MSTRWNRWGDFLDDPNVTDKKFPGNPTRSYRSKAPLRVVREITEWTRQTPESLEQWRVRLETPFGEIIN' A
#
# COMPACT_ATOMS: atom_id res chain seq x y z
N MET A 1 -30.43 2.53 -20.48
CA MET A 1 -29.98 3.00 -19.16
C MET A 1 -29.18 1.89 -18.51
N SER A 2 -27.86 1.99 -18.46
CA SER A 2 -26.97 0.92 -17.98
C SER A 2 -26.26 1.38 -16.72
N THR A 3 -26.80 1.00 -15.55
CA THR A 3 -26.12 1.20 -14.27
C THR A 3 -25.39 -0.10 -13.93
N ARG A 4 -24.23 -0.33 -14.55
CA ARG A 4 -23.34 -1.40 -14.08
C ARG A 4 -22.67 -0.90 -12.80
N TRP A 5 -23.25 -1.28 -11.68
CA TRP A 5 -22.72 -1.05 -10.33
C TRP A 5 -21.23 -1.37 -10.27
N ASN A 6 -20.43 -0.42 -9.76
CA ASN A 6 -19.06 -0.69 -9.31
C ASN A 6 -19.14 -1.72 -8.17
N ARG A 7 -19.08 -3.01 -8.52
CA ARG A 7 -19.26 -4.15 -7.61
C ARG A 7 -18.26 -4.16 -6.44
N TRP A 8 -17.19 -3.37 -6.53
CA TRP A 8 -16.05 -3.44 -5.63
C TRP A 8 -15.87 -2.18 -4.78
N GLY A 9 -16.82 -1.24 -4.86
CA GLY A 9 -16.75 0.03 -4.15
C GLY A 9 -15.57 0.91 -4.60
N ASP A 10 -15.44 2.06 -3.96
CA ASP A 10 -14.37 3.00 -4.29
C ASP A 10 -13.07 2.65 -3.57
N PHE A 11 -11.96 3.08 -4.18
CA PHE A 11 -10.64 3.06 -3.59
C PHE A 11 -10.29 4.47 -3.12
N LEU A 12 -9.76 4.56 -1.91
CA LEU A 12 -9.33 5.82 -1.30
C LEU A 12 -7.83 5.76 -1.07
N ASP A 13 -7.15 6.89 -1.20
CA ASP A 13 -5.74 6.99 -0.86
C ASP A 13 -5.47 6.50 0.58
N ASP A 14 -4.36 5.77 0.75
CA ASP A 14 -3.93 5.31 2.06
C ASP A 14 -3.34 6.48 2.87
N PRO A 15 -3.97 6.90 3.97
CA PRO A 15 -3.51 8.04 4.76
C PRO A 15 -2.22 7.73 5.52
N ASN A 16 -1.75 6.48 5.58
CA ASN A 16 -0.47 6.17 6.22
C ASN A 16 0.72 6.64 5.38
N VAL A 17 0.53 6.82 4.07
CA VAL A 17 1.63 7.10 3.13
C VAL A 17 1.34 8.20 2.11
N THR A 18 0.09 8.64 1.97
CA THR A 18 -0.30 9.75 1.07
C THR A 18 -0.13 11.09 1.77
N ASP A 19 0.50 12.06 1.08
CA ASP A 19 0.79 13.40 1.61
C ASP A 19 1.51 13.38 2.96
N LYS A 20 2.45 12.43 3.09
CA LYS A 20 3.28 12.25 4.29
C LYS A 20 4.68 12.79 4.09
N LYS A 21 5.58 11.95 3.56
CA LYS A 21 6.95 12.40 3.23
C LYS A 21 7.03 13.10 1.87
N PHE A 22 6.14 12.75 0.94
CA PHE A 22 6.07 13.32 -0.41
C PHE A 22 4.64 13.76 -0.71
N PRO A 23 4.46 14.80 -1.56
CA PRO A 23 3.14 15.23 -2.00
C PRO A 23 2.45 14.16 -2.86
N GLY A 24 1.15 14.02 -2.68
CA GLY A 24 0.30 13.05 -3.34
C GLY A 24 0.55 11.59 -2.90
N ASN A 25 0.23 10.67 -3.80
CA ASN A 25 0.31 9.22 -3.59
C ASN A 25 1.31 8.56 -4.57
N PRO A 26 2.63 8.81 -4.43
CA PRO A 26 3.62 8.29 -5.36
C PRO A 26 3.73 6.76 -5.30
N THR A 27 3.47 6.14 -4.15
CA THR A 27 3.49 4.68 -3.97
C THR A 27 2.25 4.00 -4.56
N ARG A 28 1.22 4.77 -4.94
CA ARG A 28 -0.09 4.27 -5.40
C ARG A 28 -0.72 3.31 -4.39
N SER A 29 -0.64 3.67 -3.12
CA SER A 29 -1.21 2.90 -2.01
C SER A 29 -2.65 3.33 -1.76
N TYR A 30 -3.57 2.36 -1.70
CA TYR A 30 -5.00 2.59 -1.53
C TYR A 30 -5.59 1.70 -0.43
N ARG A 31 -6.75 2.09 0.08
CA ARG A 31 -7.61 1.29 0.97
C ARG A 31 -9.05 1.27 0.47
N SER A 32 -9.78 0.20 0.75
CA SER A 32 -11.21 0.10 0.48
C SER A 32 -11.97 -0.35 1.72
N LYS A 33 -13.22 0.12 1.86
CA LYS A 33 -14.18 -0.40 2.85
C LYS A 33 -14.98 -1.58 2.31
N ALA A 34 -14.97 -1.77 0.99
CA ALA A 34 -15.65 -2.87 0.32
C ALA A 34 -14.72 -4.09 0.20
N PRO A 35 -15.29 -5.31 0.09
CA PRO A 35 -14.49 -6.52 -0.09
C PRO A 35 -13.77 -6.52 -1.44
N LEU A 36 -12.57 -7.09 -1.48
CA LEU A 36 -11.78 -7.29 -2.69
C LEU A 36 -11.88 -8.72 -3.21
N ARG A 37 -11.84 -8.89 -4.54
CA ARG A 37 -11.73 -10.20 -5.18
C ARG A 37 -10.30 -10.45 -5.62
N VAL A 38 -9.71 -11.55 -5.16
CA VAL A 38 -8.42 -12.05 -5.67
C VAL A 38 -8.63 -12.61 -7.07
N VAL A 39 -7.89 -12.09 -8.05
CA VAL A 39 -8.04 -12.48 -9.48
C VAL A 39 -6.84 -13.23 -10.03
N ARG A 40 -5.66 -13.08 -9.43
CA ARG A 40 -4.43 -13.78 -9.79
C ARG A 40 -3.43 -13.73 -8.65
N GLU A 41 -2.45 -14.62 -8.71
CA GLU A 41 -1.24 -14.58 -7.92
C GLU A 41 -0.06 -14.19 -8.85
N ILE A 42 0.87 -13.38 -8.36
CA ILE A 42 2.12 -13.06 -9.06
C ILE A 42 3.24 -13.75 -8.29
N THR A 43 3.82 -14.80 -8.87
CA THR A 43 4.88 -15.60 -8.22
C THR A 43 6.28 -15.09 -8.54
N GLU A 44 6.44 -14.32 -9.63
CA GLU A 44 7.72 -13.81 -10.14
C GLU A 44 8.06 -12.42 -9.58
N TRP A 45 7.82 -12.21 -8.28
CA TRP A 45 8.15 -10.95 -7.62
C TRP A 45 9.57 -10.97 -7.06
N THR A 46 10.41 -10.03 -7.48
CA THR A 46 11.77 -9.88 -6.96
C THR A 46 11.74 -9.57 -5.47
N ARG A 47 12.34 -10.46 -4.67
CA ARG A 47 12.46 -10.24 -3.22
C ARG A 47 13.54 -9.21 -2.91
N GLN A 48 13.32 -8.45 -1.85
CA GLN A 48 14.37 -7.60 -1.28
C GLN A 48 15.50 -8.48 -0.71
N THR A 49 16.72 -7.93 -0.65
CA THR A 49 17.84 -8.64 -0.04
C THR A 49 17.60 -8.81 1.48
N PRO A 50 18.18 -9.85 2.11
CA PRO A 50 18.08 -10.04 3.56
C PRO A 50 18.52 -8.80 4.36
N GLU A 51 19.59 -8.13 3.91
CA GLU A 51 20.12 -6.92 4.53
C GLU A 51 19.14 -5.75 4.48
N SER A 52 18.48 -5.53 3.33
CA SER A 52 17.45 -4.50 3.21
C SER A 52 16.25 -4.81 4.12
N LEU A 53 15.81 -6.07 4.19
CA LEU A 53 14.72 -6.47 5.08
C LEU A 53 15.06 -6.22 6.55
N GLU A 54 16.31 -6.48 6.95
CA GLU A 54 16.76 -6.24 8.32
C GLU A 54 16.80 -4.75 8.67
N GLN A 55 17.26 -3.90 7.75
CA GLN A 55 17.22 -2.45 7.92
C GLN A 55 15.79 -1.94 8.12
N TRP A 56 14.80 -2.50 7.40
CA TRP A 56 13.39 -2.15 7.58
C TRP A 56 12.86 -2.56 8.96
N ARG A 57 13.20 -3.75 9.47
CA ARG A 57 12.75 -4.20 10.80
C ARG A 57 13.26 -3.30 11.92
N VAL A 58 14.55 -3.03 11.94
CA VAL A 58 15.16 -2.15 12.96
C VAL A 58 14.51 -0.76 12.97
N ARG A 59 14.17 -0.23 11.79
CA ARG A 59 13.47 1.07 11.68
C ARG A 59 12.06 1.04 12.27
N LEU A 60 11.30 -0.04 12.04
CA LEU A 60 9.93 -0.18 12.54
C LEU A 60 9.87 -0.39 14.07
N GLU A 61 10.92 -0.89 14.69
CA GLU A 61 11.01 -1.09 16.15
C GLU A 61 11.21 0.22 16.92
N THR A 62 11.57 1.32 16.24
CA THR A 62 11.73 2.63 16.89
C THR A 62 10.38 3.37 17.00
N PRO A 63 9.92 3.74 18.22
CA PRO A 63 8.54 4.20 18.47
C PRO A 63 8.21 5.62 17.99
N PHE A 64 9.06 6.26 17.18
CA PHE A 64 8.75 7.53 16.52
C PHE A 64 8.78 7.35 15.01
N GLY A 65 7.59 7.05 14.49
CA GLY A 65 7.30 6.93 13.06
C GLY A 65 7.39 8.28 12.35
N GLU A 66 8.61 8.77 12.14
CA GLU A 66 8.86 9.50 10.92
C GLU A 66 8.68 8.53 9.76
N ILE A 67 7.84 8.91 8.80
CA ILE A 67 7.58 8.09 7.62
C ILE A 67 8.87 8.09 6.80
N ILE A 68 9.67 7.04 6.96
CA ILE A 68 10.93 6.87 6.25
C ILE A 68 10.60 6.37 4.83
N ASN A 69 10.74 7.25 3.84
CA ASN A 69 11.01 6.85 2.46
C ASN A 69 12.51 6.85 2.23
#